data_AF-A0AAI9ZJL8-F1
#
_entry.id   AF-A0AAI9ZJL8-F1
#
_cell.length_a   1.000
_cell.length_b   1.000
_cell.length_c   1.000
_cell.angle_alpha   90.00
_cell.angle_beta   90.00
_cell.angle_gamma   90.00
#
_symmetry.space_group_name_H-M   'P 1'
#
loop_
_entity.id
_entity.type
_entity.pdbx_description
1 polymer ?
#
loop_
_entity_poly.entity_id
_entity_poly.type
_entity_poly.pdbx_seq_one_letter_code
_entity_poly.pdbx_strand_id
1 'polypeptide(L)'
;AEKESDHRDTTNNLKHHNEALAAQITSYESRIVELEVAKSNTQPFANSRKVSDDSIQSAWARLKYTINNIASNILIACPTQEDLEDTRGIDNSCVLSSIHPEHIKQLQDEDMRPFVIQHYIWKAVIGRVFEPGPRGHFGKSWGGTVGMCFMTCFKRFLMVCREKGREPNDLLHWEAETGQMIEQMIGVDETELLEVISKEFTAFSKFIPKASSNYQAKCEKLRKGLRKIFDEALQLHA
;
A
#
# COMPACT_ATOMS: atom_id res chain seq x y z
N ALA A 1 14.56 57.57 39.51
CA ALA A 1 15.91 57.58 38.92
C ALA A 1 16.47 56.16 38.77
N GLU A 2 16.82 55.46 39.86
CA GLU A 2 17.39 54.08 39.77
C GLU A 2 16.47 53.06 39.08
N LYS A 3 15.19 52.96 39.47
CA LYS A 3 14.23 52.02 38.85
C LYS A 3 14.01 52.23 37.35
N GLU A 4 14.23 53.45 36.87
CA GLU A 4 14.03 53.82 35.46
C GLU A 4 15.29 53.56 34.63
N SER A 5 16.47 53.61 35.28
CA SER A 5 17.74 53.15 34.71
C SER A 5 17.75 51.63 34.55
N ASP A 6 17.39 50.89 35.61
CA ASP A 6 17.34 49.41 35.58
C ASP A 6 16.35 48.89 34.52
N HIS A 7 15.21 49.58 34.34
CA HIS A 7 14.24 49.20 33.32
C HIS A 7 14.75 49.47 31.90
N ARG A 8 15.51 50.55 31.71
CA ARG A 8 16.10 50.88 30.40
C ARG A 8 17.19 49.89 30.03
N ASP A 9 18.00 49.47 31.00
CA ASP A 9 19.08 48.50 30.79
C ASP A 9 18.54 47.09 30.52
N THR A 10 17.49 46.66 31.22
CA THR A 10 16.80 45.40 30.93
C THR A 10 16.13 45.41 29.55
N THR A 11 15.52 46.52 29.15
CA THR A 11 14.90 46.67 27.82
C THR A 11 15.95 46.63 26.70
N ASN A 12 17.10 47.28 26.90
CA ASN A 12 18.20 47.25 25.94
C ASN A 12 18.81 45.85 25.82
N ASN A 13 18.97 45.13 26.93
CA ASN A 13 19.45 43.75 26.93
C ASN A 13 18.48 42.81 26.21
N LEU A 14 17.17 42.95 26.43
CA LEU A 14 16.15 42.18 25.73
C LEU A 14 16.14 42.47 24.23
N LYS A 15 16.29 43.73 23.84
CA LYS A 15 16.37 44.12 22.43
C LYS A 15 17.58 43.48 21.75
N HIS A 16 18.74 43.54 22.39
CA HIS A 16 19.96 42.92 21.86
C HIS A 16 19.84 41.40 21.76
N HIS A 17 19.19 40.76 22.75
CA HIS A 17 18.95 39.33 22.72
C HIS A 17 17.96 38.91 21.61
N ASN A 18 16.91 39.70 21.39
CA ASN A 18 15.97 39.48 20.29
C ASN A 18 16.61 39.65 18.92
N GLU A 19 17.50 40.64 18.75
CA GLU A 19 18.27 40.82 17.52
C GLU A 19 19.21 39.63 17.26
N ALA A 20 19.86 39.12 18.31
CA ALA A 20 20.70 37.93 18.22
C ALA A 20 19.91 36.66 17.88
N LEU A 21 18.71 36.49 18.45
CA LEU A 21 17.82 35.37 18.13
C LEU A 21 17.28 35.45 16.69
N ALA A 22 16.90 36.64 16.23
CA ALA A 22 16.47 36.84 14.85
C ALA A 22 17.58 36.48 13.85
N ALA A 23 18.82 36.89 14.11
CA ALA A 23 19.97 36.52 13.29
C ALA A 23 20.24 35.00 13.28
N GLN A 24 20.04 34.32 14.41
CA GLN A 24 20.14 32.86 14.48
C GLN A 24 19.04 32.18 13.67
N ILE A 25 17.79 32.66 13.74
CA ILE A 25 16.67 32.11 12.96
C ILE A 25 16.98 32.22 11.46
N THR A 26 17.37 33.41 10.98
CA THR A 26 17.73 33.59 9.55
C THR A 26 18.89 32.68 9.13
N SER A 27 19.87 32.48 10.01
CA SER A 27 21.00 31.59 9.76
C SER A 27 20.57 30.11 9.66
N TYR A 28 19.72 29.64 10.57
CA TYR A 28 19.19 28.28 10.53
C TYR A 28 18.28 28.05 9.33
N GLU A 29 17.42 29.00 8.98
CA GLU A 29 16.59 28.94 7.76
C GLU A 29 17.46 28.83 6.51
N SER A 30 18.52 29.65 6.40
CA SER A 30 19.47 29.59 5.29
C SER A 30 20.18 28.23 5.23
N ARG A 31 20.62 27.69 6.37
CA ARG A 31 21.23 26.34 6.45
C ARG A 31 20.25 25.24 6.08
N ILE A 32 18.97 25.36 6.41
CA ILE A 32 17.95 24.38 6.02
C ILE A 32 17.79 24.40 4.49
N VAL A 33 17.66 25.59 3.89
CA VAL A 33 17.58 25.73 2.43
C VAL A 33 18.83 25.19 1.74
N GLU A 34 20.02 25.51 2.26
CA GLU A 34 21.28 24.97 1.73
C GLU A 34 21.36 23.44 1.86
N LEU A 35 20.90 22.88 2.97
CA LEU A 35 20.86 21.43 3.19
C LEU A 35 19.82 20.75 2.28
N GLU A 36 18.67 21.36 2.02
CA GLU A 36 17.65 20.85 1.10
C GLU A 36 18.12 20.91 -0.35
N VAL A 37 18.78 22.00 -0.75
CA VAL A 37 19.41 22.15 -2.08
C VAL A 37 20.59 21.19 -2.24
N ALA A 38 21.43 21.02 -1.22
CA ALA A 38 22.52 20.05 -1.25
C ALA A 38 21.99 18.61 -1.32
N LYS A 39 20.94 18.29 -0.58
CA LYS A 39 20.29 16.96 -0.58
C LYS A 39 19.63 16.63 -1.92
N SER A 40 19.01 17.61 -2.56
CA SER A 40 18.44 17.44 -3.91
C SER A 40 19.49 17.34 -5.02
N ASN A 41 20.66 17.98 -4.85
CA ASN A 41 21.73 17.96 -5.84
C ASN A 41 22.74 16.78 -5.70
N THR A 42 22.79 16.11 -4.55
CA THR A 42 23.77 15.01 -4.30
C THR A 42 23.17 13.61 -4.37
N GLN A 43 21.86 13.48 -4.48
CA GLN A 43 21.21 12.19 -4.60
C GLN A 43 20.71 12.04 -6.04
N PRO A 44 21.36 11.22 -6.90
CA PRO A 44 20.66 10.67 -8.04
C PRO A 44 19.44 9.96 -7.44
N PHE A 45 18.23 10.47 -7.70
CA PHE A 45 17.00 9.79 -7.32
C PHE A 45 17.06 8.32 -7.77
N ALA A 46 17.76 8.07 -8.88
CA ALA A 46 18.03 6.79 -9.51
C ALA A 46 19.20 5.94 -8.96
N ASN A 47 19.71 6.18 -7.75
CA ASN A 47 20.37 5.09 -7.02
C ASN A 47 19.28 4.15 -6.51
N SER A 48 18.63 3.46 -7.46
CA SER A 48 17.71 2.37 -7.24
C SER A 48 18.31 1.54 -6.13
N ARG A 49 17.60 1.37 -5.04
CA ARG A 49 17.97 0.39 -4.03
C ARG A 49 18.00 -0.93 -4.80
N LYS A 50 19.19 -1.36 -5.25
CA LYS A 50 19.32 -2.48 -6.18
C LYS A 50 18.85 -3.72 -5.42
N VAL A 51 17.58 -4.07 -5.59
CA VAL A 51 16.99 -5.24 -4.98
C VAL A 51 17.54 -6.43 -5.77
N SER A 52 18.14 -7.40 -5.08
CA SER A 52 18.61 -8.61 -5.76
C SER A 52 17.42 -9.44 -6.22
N ASP A 53 17.59 -10.16 -7.33
CA ASP A 53 16.60 -11.13 -7.82
C ASP A 53 16.22 -12.12 -6.70
N ASP A 54 17.18 -12.54 -5.87
CA ASP A 54 16.95 -13.38 -4.69
C ASP A 54 15.99 -12.75 -3.68
N SER A 55 16.07 -11.43 -3.47
CA SER A 55 15.19 -10.71 -2.55
C SER A 55 13.77 -10.63 -3.09
N ILE A 56 13.62 -10.37 -4.40
CA ILE A 56 12.33 -10.38 -5.11
C ILE A 56 11.72 -11.78 -5.06
N GLN A 57 12.49 -12.81 -5.38
CA GLN A 57 12.05 -14.21 -5.33
C GLN A 57 11.65 -14.61 -3.92
N SER A 58 12.41 -14.19 -2.91
CA SER A 58 12.08 -14.42 -1.51
C SER A 58 10.79 -13.72 -1.10
N ALA A 59 10.54 -12.50 -1.56
CA ALA A 59 9.30 -11.77 -1.30
C ALA A 59 8.08 -12.48 -1.93
N TRP A 60 8.18 -12.90 -3.20
CA TRP A 60 7.16 -13.72 -3.84
C TRP A 60 6.89 -15.04 -3.11
N ALA A 61 7.95 -15.71 -2.64
CA ALA A 61 7.82 -16.95 -1.89
C ALA A 61 7.09 -16.74 -0.55
N ARG A 62 7.39 -15.65 0.18
CA ARG A 62 6.71 -15.29 1.42
C ARG A 62 5.23 -14.98 1.18
N LEU A 63 4.92 -14.20 0.15
CA LEU A 63 3.55 -13.85 -0.23
C LEU A 63 2.75 -15.13 -0.53
N LYS A 64 3.28 -16.00 -1.40
CA LYS A 64 2.67 -17.29 -1.73
C LYS A 64 2.47 -18.16 -0.49
N TYR A 65 3.47 -18.25 0.38
CA TYR A 65 3.38 -19.02 1.62
C TYR A 65 2.26 -18.49 2.53
N THR A 66 2.19 -17.17 2.73
CA THR A 66 1.16 -16.55 3.57
C THR A 66 -0.25 -16.84 3.02
N ILE A 67 -0.45 -16.69 1.70
CA ILE A 67 -1.72 -16.99 1.03
C ILE A 67 -2.10 -18.47 1.20
N ASN A 68 -1.17 -19.39 0.94
CA ASN A 68 -1.40 -20.83 1.10
C ASN A 68 -1.78 -21.18 2.54
N ASN A 69 -1.06 -20.64 3.52
CA ASN A 69 -1.32 -20.90 4.92
C ASN A 69 -2.71 -20.41 5.36
N ILE A 70 -3.15 -19.23 4.91
CA ILE A 70 -4.49 -18.72 5.20
C ILE A 70 -5.56 -19.63 4.58
N ALA A 71 -5.42 -19.93 3.29
CA ALA A 71 -6.40 -20.74 2.56
C ALA A 71 -6.55 -22.15 3.14
N SER A 72 -5.44 -22.82 3.46
CA SER A 72 -5.46 -24.20 3.91
C SER A 72 -5.73 -24.39 5.40
N ASN A 73 -5.34 -23.44 6.27
CA ASN A 73 -5.39 -23.64 7.72
C ASN A 73 -6.44 -22.77 8.43
N ILE A 74 -6.90 -21.68 7.81
CA ILE A 74 -7.83 -20.72 8.42
C ILE A 74 -9.19 -20.79 7.75
N LEU A 75 -9.20 -20.67 6.42
CA LEU A 75 -10.41 -20.54 5.60
C LEU A 75 -10.94 -21.90 5.12
N ILE A 76 -11.24 -22.78 6.08
CA ILE A 76 -11.55 -24.19 5.81
C ILE A 76 -13.05 -24.48 5.70
N ALA A 77 -13.91 -23.57 6.15
CA ALA A 77 -15.36 -23.78 6.11
C ALA A 77 -15.90 -23.69 4.69
N CYS A 78 -17.05 -24.31 4.48
CA CYS A 78 -17.81 -24.21 3.25
C CYS A 78 -19.04 -23.32 3.48
N PRO A 79 -18.97 -22.00 3.18
CA PRO A 79 -20.15 -21.13 3.27
C PRO A 79 -21.20 -21.55 2.23
N THR A 80 -22.47 -21.32 2.56
CA THR A 80 -23.56 -21.55 1.62
C THR A 80 -23.56 -20.46 0.53
N GLN A 81 -24.30 -20.70 -0.56
CA GLN A 81 -24.47 -19.66 -1.58
C GLN A 81 -25.12 -18.39 -0.99
N GLU A 82 -26.08 -18.54 -0.08
CA GLU A 82 -26.73 -17.42 0.62
C GLU A 82 -25.73 -16.61 1.47
N ASP A 83 -24.83 -17.30 2.20
CA ASP A 83 -23.76 -16.63 2.97
C ASP A 83 -22.82 -15.78 2.08
N LEU A 84 -22.62 -16.20 0.83
CA LEU A 84 -21.80 -15.50 -0.16
C LEU A 84 -22.59 -14.41 -0.90
N GLU A 85 -23.89 -14.59 -1.12
CA GLU A 85 -24.74 -13.55 -1.72
C GLU A 85 -24.95 -12.37 -0.77
N ASP A 86 -25.00 -12.60 0.54
CA ASP A 86 -24.96 -11.55 1.57
C ASP A 86 -23.72 -10.63 1.42
N THR A 87 -22.60 -11.16 0.91
CA THR A 87 -21.40 -10.34 0.64
C THR A 87 -21.54 -9.41 -0.58
N ARG A 88 -22.56 -9.59 -1.43
CA ARG A 88 -22.89 -8.65 -2.52
C ARG A 88 -23.55 -7.37 -2.00
N GLY A 89 -24.11 -7.40 -0.78
CA GLY A 89 -24.59 -6.21 -0.08
C GLY A 89 -23.46 -5.29 0.40
N ILE A 90 -22.22 -5.79 0.46
CA ILE A 90 -21.01 -5.03 0.80
C ILE A 90 -20.52 -4.32 -0.46
N ASP A 91 -21.21 -3.24 -0.85
CA ASP A 91 -20.79 -2.22 -1.82
C ASP A 91 -19.83 -2.70 -2.92
N ASN A 92 -20.14 -3.81 -3.63
CA ASN A 92 -19.35 -4.44 -4.72
C ASN A 92 -17.80 -4.33 -4.66
N SER A 93 -17.23 -4.22 -3.47
CA SER A 93 -15.88 -3.69 -3.28
C SER A 93 -14.96 -4.69 -2.61
N CYS A 94 -15.43 -5.92 -2.38
CA CYS A 94 -14.60 -7.07 -2.05
C CYS A 94 -14.46 -7.99 -3.26
N VAL A 95 -13.39 -8.78 -3.32
CA VAL A 95 -13.11 -9.64 -4.47
C VAL A 95 -14.19 -10.71 -4.70
N LEU A 96 -14.80 -11.18 -3.60
CA LEU A 96 -15.80 -12.25 -3.60
C LEU A 96 -17.20 -11.80 -4.04
N SER A 97 -17.47 -10.48 -4.10
CA SER A 97 -18.70 -9.95 -4.72
C SER A 97 -18.87 -10.40 -6.18
N SER A 98 -17.75 -10.67 -6.85
CA SER A 98 -17.66 -11.15 -8.23
C SER A 98 -17.36 -12.65 -8.35
N ILE A 99 -17.72 -13.44 -7.33
CA ILE A 99 -17.48 -14.89 -7.37
C ILE A 99 -18.23 -15.53 -8.54
N HIS A 100 -17.52 -16.33 -9.33
CA HIS A 100 -18.10 -17.01 -10.48
C HIS A 100 -18.95 -18.19 -9.98
N PRO A 101 -20.17 -18.42 -10.51
CA PRO A 101 -21.04 -19.50 -10.02
C PRO A 101 -20.38 -20.89 -10.01
N GLU A 102 -19.52 -21.17 -10.99
CA GLU A 102 -18.79 -22.45 -11.04
C GLU A 102 -17.79 -22.61 -9.89
N HIS A 103 -17.17 -21.52 -9.44
CA HIS A 103 -16.28 -21.55 -8.28
C HIS A 103 -17.06 -21.78 -6.97
N ILE A 104 -18.33 -21.38 -6.88
CA ILE A 104 -19.19 -21.70 -5.73
C ILE A 104 -19.37 -23.22 -5.60
N LYS A 105 -19.54 -23.93 -6.72
CA LYS A 105 -19.62 -25.40 -6.71
C LYS A 105 -18.28 -26.02 -6.28
N GLN A 106 -17.17 -25.51 -6.81
CA GLN A 106 -15.83 -26.00 -6.48
C GLN A 106 -15.45 -25.75 -5.00
N LEU A 107 -16.03 -24.74 -4.34
CA LEU A 107 -15.85 -24.54 -2.89
C LEU A 107 -16.49 -25.66 -2.04
N GLN A 108 -17.49 -26.37 -2.59
CA GLN A 108 -18.11 -27.52 -1.91
C GLN A 108 -17.18 -28.74 -1.89
N ASP A 109 -16.30 -28.86 -2.86
CA ASP A 109 -15.27 -29.88 -2.92
C ASP A 109 -14.12 -29.53 -1.95
N GLU A 110 -13.82 -30.43 -1.01
CA GLU A 110 -12.82 -30.21 0.03
C GLU A 110 -11.40 -30.10 -0.52
N ASP A 111 -11.07 -30.84 -1.57
CA ASP A 111 -9.75 -30.83 -2.20
C ASP A 111 -9.55 -29.58 -3.04
N MET A 112 -10.61 -29.08 -3.69
CA MET A 112 -10.57 -27.89 -4.54
C MET A 112 -10.68 -26.58 -3.77
N ARG A 113 -11.36 -26.57 -2.61
CA ARG A 113 -11.65 -25.36 -1.83
C ARG A 113 -10.42 -24.49 -1.54
N PRO A 114 -9.28 -25.02 -1.07
CA PRO A 114 -8.10 -24.19 -0.82
C PRO A 114 -7.60 -23.48 -2.08
N PHE A 115 -7.66 -24.13 -3.24
CA PHE A 115 -7.21 -23.54 -4.50
C PHE A 115 -8.13 -22.41 -4.97
N VAL A 116 -9.44 -22.59 -4.84
CA VAL A 116 -10.42 -21.53 -5.16
C VAL A 116 -10.22 -20.33 -4.24
N ILE A 117 -10.02 -20.55 -2.95
CA ILE A 117 -9.76 -19.48 -1.98
C ILE A 117 -8.46 -18.75 -2.31
N GLN A 118 -7.37 -19.48 -2.58
CA GLN A 118 -6.10 -18.89 -3.02
C GLN A 118 -6.30 -18.04 -4.27
N HIS A 119 -7.05 -18.53 -5.26
CA HIS A 119 -7.35 -17.80 -6.48
C HIS A 119 -8.01 -16.45 -6.18
N TYR A 120 -9.00 -16.40 -5.29
CA TYR A 120 -9.65 -15.15 -4.92
C TYR A 120 -8.76 -14.21 -4.10
N ILE A 121 -7.91 -14.73 -3.22
CA ILE A 121 -6.92 -13.90 -2.51
C ILE A 121 -5.93 -13.29 -3.52
N TRP A 122 -5.43 -14.08 -4.48
CA TRP A 122 -4.58 -13.57 -5.55
C TRP A 122 -5.28 -12.53 -6.41
N LYS A 123 -6.54 -12.78 -6.78
CA LYS A 123 -7.35 -11.81 -7.53
C LYS A 123 -7.51 -10.49 -6.77
N ALA A 124 -7.65 -10.54 -5.43
CA ALA A 124 -7.70 -9.34 -4.60
C ALA A 124 -6.35 -8.59 -4.64
N VAL A 125 -5.23 -9.30 -4.44
CA VAL A 125 -3.87 -8.73 -4.48
C VAL A 125 -3.59 -8.08 -5.83
N ILE A 126 -3.82 -8.81 -6.93
CA ILE A 126 -3.60 -8.31 -8.28
C ILE A 126 -4.49 -7.09 -8.53
N GLY A 127 -5.79 -7.19 -8.29
CA GLY A 127 -6.72 -6.09 -8.58
C GLY A 127 -6.52 -4.83 -7.72
N ARG A 128 -5.89 -4.94 -6.55
CA ARG A 128 -5.66 -3.83 -5.62
C ARG A 128 -4.27 -3.21 -5.74
N VAL A 129 -3.26 -4.01 -6.03
CA VAL A 129 -1.85 -3.59 -5.97
C VAL A 129 -1.25 -3.47 -7.35
N PHE A 130 -1.33 -4.50 -8.19
CA PHE A 130 -0.62 -4.55 -9.48
C PHE A 130 -1.47 -4.03 -10.66
N GLU A 131 -2.77 -4.28 -10.60
CA GLU A 131 -3.74 -3.95 -11.64
C GLU A 131 -4.97 -3.20 -11.11
N PRO A 132 -4.78 -2.04 -10.45
CA PRO A 132 -5.91 -1.18 -10.12
C PRO A 132 -6.57 -0.71 -11.42
N GLY A 133 -7.74 -1.28 -11.72
CA GLY A 133 -8.45 -1.01 -12.96
C GLY A 133 -8.88 0.47 -13.10
N PRO A 134 -9.19 0.94 -14.32
CA PRO A 134 -9.51 2.35 -14.60
C PRO A 134 -10.80 2.87 -13.92
N ARG A 135 -11.62 1.98 -13.36
CA ARG A 135 -12.84 2.32 -12.59
C ARG A 135 -12.64 2.28 -11.07
N GLY A 136 -11.41 2.04 -10.58
CA GLY A 136 -11.05 2.29 -9.19
C GLY A 136 -11.91 1.61 -8.13
N HIS A 137 -12.50 0.44 -8.39
CA HIS A 137 -13.22 -0.30 -7.33
C HIS A 137 -12.28 -0.84 -6.24
N PHE A 138 -10.98 -0.84 -6.51
CA PHE A 138 -9.96 -1.47 -5.71
C PHE A 138 -8.76 -0.52 -5.53
N GLY A 139 -8.88 0.39 -4.56
CA GLY A 139 -7.85 1.06 -3.76
C GLY A 139 -6.71 1.86 -4.41
N LYS A 140 -6.48 3.04 -3.84
CA LYS A 140 -5.32 3.93 -4.04
C LYS A 140 -4.17 3.62 -3.07
N SER A 141 -3.97 2.33 -2.75
CA SER A 141 -3.14 1.93 -1.61
C SER A 141 -1.66 2.32 -1.77
N TRP A 142 -1.18 2.47 -3.00
CA TRP A 142 0.15 2.97 -3.32
C TRP A 142 0.07 4.33 -4.03
N GLY A 143 0.76 5.34 -3.50
CA GLY A 143 0.89 6.67 -4.13
C GLY A 143 -0.41 7.48 -4.17
N GLY A 144 -1.48 7.03 -3.51
CA GLY A 144 -2.76 7.71 -3.49
C GLY A 144 -3.35 7.94 -4.89
N THR A 145 -4.02 9.08 -5.07
CA THR A 145 -4.59 9.46 -6.38
C THR A 145 -3.49 9.68 -7.43
N VAL A 146 -2.32 10.16 -7.01
CA VAL A 146 -1.19 10.46 -7.90
C VAL A 146 -0.62 9.17 -8.49
N GLY A 147 -0.34 8.17 -7.64
CA GLY A 147 0.13 6.85 -8.05
C GLY A 147 -0.85 6.17 -9.03
N MET A 148 -2.15 6.22 -8.73
CA MET A 148 -3.19 5.69 -9.63
C MET A 148 -3.19 6.36 -11.01
N CYS A 149 -3.15 7.70 -11.05
CA CYS A 149 -3.11 8.44 -12.31
C CYS A 149 -1.84 8.13 -13.11
N PHE A 150 -0.70 8.10 -12.42
CA PHE A 150 0.59 7.74 -13.00
C PHE A 150 0.57 6.34 -13.63
N MET A 151 0.15 5.31 -12.89
CA MET A 151 0.06 3.94 -13.40
C MET A 151 -0.91 3.81 -14.58
N THR A 152 -2.01 4.56 -14.57
CA THR A 152 -2.96 4.59 -15.68
C THR A 152 -2.31 5.17 -16.94
N CYS A 153 -1.56 6.26 -16.81
CA CYS A 153 -0.83 6.87 -17.93
C CYS A 153 0.28 5.93 -18.43
N PHE A 154 1.11 5.38 -17.53
CA PHE A 154 2.17 4.45 -17.87
C PHE A 154 1.65 3.24 -18.66
N LYS A 155 0.58 2.58 -18.19
CA LYS A 155 -0.04 1.43 -18.88
C LYS A 155 -0.51 1.79 -20.29
N ARG A 156 -1.08 2.98 -20.48
CA ARG A 156 -1.47 3.48 -21.81
C ARG A 156 -0.26 3.71 -22.72
N PHE A 157 0.80 4.34 -22.21
CA PHE A 157 2.02 4.53 -22.98
C PHE A 157 2.68 3.20 -23.35
N LEU A 158 2.73 2.24 -22.42
CA LEU A 158 3.29 0.92 -22.66
C LEU A 158 2.53 0.17 -23.76
N MET A 159 1.19 0.28 -23.78
CA MET A 159 0.35 -0.25 -24.84
C MET A 159 0.71 0.36 -26.21
N VAL A 160 0.82 1.69 -26.28
CA VAL A 160 1.21 2.40 -27.51
C VAL A 160 2.62 2.02 -27.98
N CYS A 161 3.58 1.84 -27.06
CA CYS A 161 4.92 1.37 -27.40
C CYS A 161 4.88 -0.02 -28.03
N ARG A 162 4.12 -0.95 -27.44
CA ARG A 162 3.93 -2.31 -27.97
C ARG A 162 3.27 -2.30 -29.35
N GLU A 163 2.19 -1.54 -29.54
CA GLU A 163 1.49 -1.41 -30.82
C GLU A 163 2.38 -0.84 -31.93
N LYS A 164 3.31 0.07 -31.57
CA LYS A 164 4.24 0.69 -32.51
C LYS A 164 5.57 -0.06 -32.66
N GLY A 165 5.73 -1.22 -32.02
CA GLY A 165 6.98 -2.00 -32.05
C GLY A 165 8.18 -1.25 -31.47
N ARG A 166 7.96 -0.31 -30.54
CA ARG A 166 9.03 0.43 -29.87
C ARG A 166 9.46 -0.28 -28.60
N GLU A 167 10.76 -0.28 -28.36
CA GLU A 167 11.33 -0.78 -27.12
C GLU A 167 10.93 0.12 -25.95
N PRO A 168 10.41 -0.44 -24.83
CA PRO A 168 9.87 0.36 -23.74
C PRO A 168 10.92 0.78 -22.71
N ASN A 169 12.23 0.61 -22.95
CA ASN A 169 13.27 0.80 -21.93
C ASN A 169 13.24 2.18 -21.28
N ASP A 170 13.15 3.25 -22.07
CA ASP A 170 13.07 4.62 -21.54
C ASP A 170 11.80 4.83 -20.72
N LEU A 171 10.69 4.19 -21.12
CA LEU A 171 9.43 4.26 -20.40
C LEU A 171 9.49 3.48 -19.08
N LEU A 172 10.17 2.33 -19.05
CA LEU A 172 10.41 1.54 -17.84
C LEU A 172 11.35 2.28 -16.88
N HIS A 173 12.38 2.95 -17.40
CA HIS A 173 13.28 3.77 -16.60
C HIS A 173 12.54 4.96 -15.98
N TRP A 174 11.75 5.68 -16.78
CA TRP A 174 10.89 6.75 -16.30
C TRP A 174 9.89 6.27 -15.24
N GLU A 175 9.38 5.05 -15.41
CA GLU A 175 8.45 4.45 -14.45
C GLU A 175 9.11 4.20 -13.09
N ALA A 176 10.30 3.60 -13.10
CA ALA A 176 11.07 3.36 -11.89
C ALA A 176 11.42 4.67 -11.15
N GLU A 177 11.90 5.69 -11.87
CA GLU A 177 12.27 6.98 -11.26
C GLU A 177 11.06 7.71 -10.67
N THR A 178 9.98 7.80 -11.45
CA THR A 178 8.76 8.51 -11.01
C THR A 178 8.06 7.75 -9.90
N GLY A 179 8.04 6.41 -9.97
CA GLY A 179 7.49 5.56 -8.93
C GLY A 179 8.22 5.74 -7.59
N GLN A 180 9.55 5.80 -7.63
CA GLN A 180 10.34 6.09 -6.42
C GLN A 180 10.05 7.47 -5.84
N MET A 181 9.83 8.49 -6.67
CA MET A 181 9.44 9.83 -6.18
C MET A 181 8.06 9.79 -5.52
N ILE A 182 7.09 9.11 -6.13
CA ILE A 182 5.74 8.94 -5.57
C ILE A 182 5.79 8.21 -4.23
N GLU A 183 6.60 7.17 -4.11
CA GLU A 183 6.81 6.42 -2.86
C GLU A 183 7.39 7.32 -1.77
N GLN A 184 8.39 8.14 -2.09
CA GLN A 184 9.03 9.04 -1.12
C GLN A 184 8.13 10.20 -0.67
N MET A 185 7.32 10.74 -1.58
CA MET A 185 6.47 11.91 -1.30
C MET A 185 5.13 11.54 -0.68
N ILE A 186 4.57 10.40 -1.08
CA ILE A 186 3.20 9.99 -0.72
C ILE A 186 3.23 8.65 0.02
N GLY A 187 3.90 7.65 -0.56
CA GLY A 187 3.99 6.30 0.01
C GLY A 187 2.66 5.56 0.03
N VAL A 188 2.48 4.69 1.03
CA VAL A 188 1.29 3.87 1.23
C VAL A 188 0.18 4.66 1.92
N ASP A 189 -1.03 4.65 1.35
CA ASP A 189 -2.22 5.15 2.03
C ASP A 189 -2.73 4.10 3.03
N GLU A 190 -2.28 4.22 4.28
CA GLU A 190 -2.64 3.30 5.37
C GLU A 190 -4.15 3.28 5.66
N THR A 191 -4.86 4.39 5.43
CA THR A 191 -6.31 4.44 5.70
C THR A 191 -7.05 3.60 4.66
N GLU A 192 -6.71 3.78 3.39
CA GLU A 192 -7.25 2.97 2.30
C GLU A 192 -6.86 1.50 2.46
N LEU A 193 -5.60 1.21 2.83
CA LEU A 193 -5.13 -0.16 3.06
C LEU A 193 -5.93 -0.86 4.17
N LEU A 194 -6.20 -0.18 5.28
CA LEU A 194 -7.03 -0.74 6.37
C LEU A 194 -8.48 -0.95 5.93
N GLU A 195 -9.05 -0.04 5.13
CA GLU A 195 -10.38 -0.20 4.57
C GLU A 195 -10.46 -1.43 3.64
N VAL A 196 -9.47 -1.60 2.77
CA VAL A 196 -9.31 -2.78 1.91
C VAL A 196 -9.27 -4.07 2.74
N ILE A 197 -8.41 -4.11 3.76
CA ILE A 197 -8.28 -5.27 4.64
C ILE A 197 -9.60 -5.56 5.34
N SER A 198 -10.33 -4.54 5.77
CA SER A 198 -11.65 -4.70 6.41
C SER A 198 -12.69 -5.30 5.46
N LYS A 199 -12.74 -4.82 4.21
CA LYS A 199 -13.64 -5.34 3.16
C LYS A 199 -13.34 -6.80 2.83
N GLU A 200 -12.07 -7.13 2.56
CA GLU A 200 -11.68 -8.51 2.27
C GLU A 200 -11.84 -9.42 3.51
N PHE A 201 -11.54 -8.92 4.72
CA PHE A 201 -11.77 -9.65 5.96
C PHE A 201 -13.24 -10.03 6.12
N THR A 202 -14.15 -9.11 5.88
CA THR A 202 -15.59 -9.36 5.99
C THR A 202 -16.01 -10.49 5.06
N ALA A 203 -15.54 -10.47 3.81
CA ALA A 203 -15.85 -11.50 2.83
C ALA A 203 -15.22 -12.86 3.17
N PHE A 204 -13.91 -12.91 3.47
CA PHE A 204 -13.21 -14.16 3.77
C PHE A 204 -13.58 -14.75 5.14
N SER A 205 -14.04 -13.95 6.11
CA SER A 205 -14.46 -14.45 7.43
C SER A 205 -15.59 -15.48 7.35
N LYS A 206 -16.39 -15.47 6.29
CA LYS A 206 -17.46 -16.45 6.02
C LYS A 206 -16.91 -17.88 5.87
N PHE A 207 -15.62 -18.02 5.52
CA PHE A 207 -14.93 -19.32 5.40
C PHE A 207 -14.29 -19.79 6.72
N ILE A 208 -14.53 -19.09 7.84
CA ILE A 208 -14.08 -19.54 9.16
C ILE A 208 -15.22 -20.31 9.85
N PRO A 209 -15.00 -21.55 10.33
CA PRO A 209 -16.04 -22.31 11.00
C PRO A 209 -16.50 -21.61 12.31
N LYS A 210 -17.73 -21.09 12.33
CA LYS A 210 -18.31 -20.37 13.49
C LYS A 210 -18.40 -21.23 14.76
N ALA A 211 -18.63 -22.54 14.59
CA ALA A 211 -18.72 -23.50 15.70
C ALA A 211 -17.34 -23.84 16.33
N SER A 212 -16.24 -23.30 15.80
CA SER A 212 -14.91 -23.61 16.31
C SER A 212 -14.62 -22.87 17.62
N SER A 213 -14.12 -23.60 18.62
CA SER A 213 -13.67 -23.02 19.90
C SER A 213 -12.55 -21.97 19.74
N ASN A 214 -11.87 -21.95 18.59
CA ASN A 214 -10.81 -21.00 18.24
C ASN A 214 -11.22 -19.93 17.21
N TYR A 215 -12.53 -19.71 16.98
CA TYR A 215 -13.04 -18.77 15.98
C TYR A 215 -12.38 -17.38 16.08
N GLN A 216 -12.36 -16.79 17.27
CA GLN A 216 -11.77 -15.46 17.49
C GLN A 216 -10.28 -15.42 17.13
N ALA A 217 -9.53 -16.46 17.49
CA ALA A 217 -8.12 -16.57 17.16
C ALA A 217 -7.90 -16.74 15.64
N LYS A 218 -8.78 -17.48 14.95
CA LYS A 218 -8.76 -17.61 13.48
C LYS A 218 -9.09 -16.29 12.78
N CYS A 219 -10.07 -15.53 13.27
CA CYS A 219 -10.39 -14.19 12.77
C CYS A 219 -9.19 -13.24 12.90
N GLU A 220 -8.53 -13.24 14.05
CA GLU A 220 -7.34 -12.40 14.25
C GLU A 220 -6.17 -12.81 13.36
N LYS A 221 -5.95 -14.13 13.19
CA LYS A 221 -4.96 -14.64 12.24
C LYS A 221 -5.29 -14.25 10.79
N LEU A 222 -6.57 -14.28 10.39
CA LEU A 222 -7.00 -13.84 9.08
C LEU A 222 -6.68 -12.36 8.86
N ARG A 223 -7.06 -11.49 9.80
CA ARG A 223 -6.80 -10.04 9.71
C ARG A 223 -5.31 -9.73 9.59
N LYS A 224 -4.48 -10.34 10.45
CA LYS A 224 -3.01 -10.21 10.38
C LYS A 224 -2.44 -10.77 9.09
N GLY A 225 -2.96 -11.90 8.63
CA GLY A 225 -2.54 -12.54 7.39
C GLY A 225 -2.86 -11.70 6.16
N LEU A 226 -4.06 -11.13 6.07
CA LEU A 226 -4.45 -10.21 5.00
C LEU A 226 -3.58 -8.96 5.00
N ARG A 227 -3.34 -8.34 6.16
CA ARG A 227 -2.42 -7.20 6.26
C ARG A 227 -1.04 -7.56 5.71
N LYS A 228 -0.48 -8.66 6.18
CA LYS A 228 0.83 -9.15 5.74
C LYS A 228 0.88 -9.40 4.23
N ILE A 229 -0.17 -9.98 3.65
CA ILE A 229 -0.28 -10.21 2.20
C ILE A 229 -0.21 -8.89 1.42
N PHE A 230 -0.98 -7.88 1.83
CA PHE A 230 -0.97 -6.60 1.14
C PHE A 230 0.34 -5.83 1.36
N ASP A 231 0.92 -5.87 2.57
CA ASP A 231 2.24 -5.27 2.83
C ASP A 231 3.33 -5.90 1.96
N GLU A 232 3.36 -7.24 1.87
CA GLU A 232 4.30 -7.99 1.02
C GLU A 232 4.08 -7.70 -0.48
N ALA A 233 2.82 -7.52 -0.91
CA ALA A 233 2.50 -7.16 -2.29
C ALA A 233 2.92 -5.71 -2.61
N LEU A 234 2.69 -4.76 -1.71
CA LEU A 234 3.11 -3.37 -1.87
C LEU A 234 4.65 -3.26 -1.92
N GLN A 235 5.37 -4.04 -1.11
CA GLN A 235 6.83 -4.13 -1.19
C GLN A 235 7.36 -4.71 -2.51
N LEU A 236 6.56 -5.55 -3.18
CA LEU A 236 6.89 -6.10 -4.50
C LEU A 236 6.54 -5.14 -5.64
N HIS A 237 5.64 -4.18 -5.39
CA HIS A 237 5.23 -3.17 -6.35
C HIS A 237 6.17 -1.95 -6.34
N ALA A 238 6.62 -1.52 -5.16
CA ALA A 238 7.56 -0.41 -4.97
C ALA A 238 9.00 -0.79 -5.33
#